data_AF-M7PRV8-F1
#
_entry.id   AF-M7PRV8-F1
#
_cell.length_a   1.000
_cell.length_b   1.000
_cell.length_c   1.000
_cell.angle_alpha   90.00
_cell.angle_beta   90.00
_cell.angle_gamma   90.00
#
_symmetry.space_group_name_H-M   'P 1'
#
loop_
_entity.id
_entity.type
_entity.pdbx_description
1 polymer ?
#
loop_
_entity_poly.entity_id
_entity_poly.type
_entity_poly.pdbx_seq_one_letter_code
_entity_poly.pdbx_strand_id
1 'polypeptide(L)'
;MADIYYATGRRKSSTARVFMKPGSGNISINTRSLEDYFGRETSRMVVRQPLELVEMLDKVDLKITVRGGGNNGQAGAIRHGISRALVEYDDALKAELRKAGFITRDARAVERKKIGLHKARKRPQFSKR
;
A
#
# COMPACT_ATOMS: atom_id res chain seq x y z
N MET A 1 -21.97 18.73 1.05
CA MET A 1 -20.94 17.93 1.75
C MET A 1 -19.94 17.49 0.70
N ALA A 2 -18.65 17.76 0.88
CA ALA A 2 -17.66 17.29 -0.10
C ALA A 2 -17.53 15.77 0.02
N ASP A 3 -17.71 15.04 -1.09
CA ASP A 3 -17.61 13.59 -1.09
C ASP A 3 -16.16 13.16 -0.79
N ILE A 4 -15.99 12.48 0.34
CA ILE A 4 -14.70 11.94 0.79
C ILE A 4 -14.78 10.43 0.64
N TYR A 5 -13.98 9.87 -0.27
CA TYR A 5 -13.87 8.44 -0.46
C TYR A 5 -12.87 7.87 0.55
N TYR A 6 -13.26 6.84 1.28
CA TYR A 6 -12.48 6.32 2.40
C TYR A 6 -12.15 4.85 2.18
N ALA A 7 -10.85 4.57 2.06
CA ALA A 7 -10.39 3.21 1.91
C ALA A 7 -9.28 2.86 2.89
N THR A 8 -9.18 1.56 3.18
CA THR A 8 -8.10 1.00 3.99
C THR A 8 -7.28 0.01 3.18
N GLY A 9 -5.96 0.19 3.19
CA GLY A 9 -4.99 -0.74 2.63
C GLY A 9 -4.11 -1.36 3.70
N ARG A 10 -3.72 -2.63 3.52
CA ARG A 10 -2.88 -3.38 4.48
C ARG A 10 -1.86 -4.23 3.72
N ARG A 11 -0.61 -4.22 4.20
CA ARG A 11 0.45 -5.10 3.70
C ARG A 11 1.43 -5.43 4.81
N LYS A 12 1.79 -6.71 4.97
CA LYS A 12 2.58 -7.20 6.11
C LYS A 12 1.95 -6.71 7.43
N SER A 13 2.68 -5.92 8.21
CA SER A 13 2.22 -5.28 9.46
C SER A 13 1.83 -3.81 9.30
N SER A 14 1.85 -3.26 8.09
CA SER A 14 1.49 -1.87 7.80
C SER A 14 0.01 -1.72 7.48
N THR A 15 -0.62 -0.72 8.07
CA THR A 15 -2.02 -0.32 7.81
C THR A 15 -2.05 1.13 7.36
N ALA A 16 -2.69 1.38 6.22
CA ALA A 16 -2.88 2.69 5.62
C ALA A 16 -4.36 3.02 5.53
N ARG A 17 -4.75 4.19 6.03
CA ARG A 17 -6.07 4.80 5.87
C ARG A 17 -5.94 5.91 4.84
N VAL A 18 -6.70 5.83 3.78
CA VAL A 18 -6.65 6.75 2.64
C VAL A 18 -7.97 7.49 2.59
N PHE A 19 -7.89 8.81 2.58
CA PHE A 19 -9.00 9.71 2.31
C PHE A 19 -8.73 10.38 0.98
N MET A 20 -9.59 10.14 0.00
CA MET A 20 -9.49 10.70 -1.33
C MET A 20 -10.59 11.72 -1.56
N LYS A 21 -10.25 12.82 -2.21
CA LYS A 21 -11.18 13.85 -2.65
C LYS A 21 -10.82 14.26 -4.08
N PRO A 22 -11.78 14.65 -4.92
CA PRO A 22 -11.45 15.33 -6.18
C PRO A 22 -10.74 16.66 -5.87
N GLY A 23 -9.66 16.96 -6.58
CA GLY A 23 -8.75 18.05 -6.25
C GLY A 23 -7.62 18.25 -7.26
N SER A 24 -6.47 18.73 -6.80
CA SER A 24 -5.36 19.19 -7.65
C SER A 24 -4.13 18.27 -7.66
N GLY A 25 -4.24 17.03 -7.18
CA GLY A 25 -3.14 16.07 -7.16
C GLY A 25 -2.28 16.08 -5.88
N ASN A 26 -2.74 16.74 -4.81
CA ASN A 26 -1.95 16.87 -3.58
C ASN A 26 -1.92 15.56 -2.78
N ILE A 27 -0.74 14.98 -2.60
CA ILE A 27 -0.54 13.75 -1.82
C ILE A 27 0.18 14.06 -0.50
N SER A 28 -0.52 13.83 0.62
CA SER A 28 0.02 14.00 1.98
C SER A 28 -0.02 12.71 2.77
N ILE A 29 1.08 12.39 3.47
CA ILE A 29 1.22 11.20 4.32
C ILE A 29 1.62 11.62 5.73
N ASN A 30 0.79 11.32 6.73
CA ASN A 30 1.04 11.67 8.13
C ASN A 30 1.51 13.14 8.29
N THR A 31 0.81 14.06 7.62
CA THR A 31 1.10 15.52 7.58
C THR A 31 2.44 15.92 6.95
N ARG A 32 3.07 15.03 6.17
CA ARG A 32 4.28 15.31 5.38
C ARG A 32 4.02 15.10 3.89
N SER A 33 4.87 15.67 3.04
CA SER A 33 4.83 15.42 1.59
C SER A 33 5.25 13.98 1.28
N LEU A 34 4.90 13.50 0.09
CA LEU A 34 5.30 12.17 -0.39
C LEU A 34 6.84 12.01 -0.44
N GLU A 35 7.55 13.10 -0.75
CA GLU A 35 9.00 13.13 -0.92
C GLU A 35 9.73 13.12 0.42
N ASP A 36 9.26 13.92 1.37
CA ASP A 36 9.83 13.96 2.73
C ASP A 36 9.57 12.66 3.49
N TYR A 37 8.44 12.01 3.23
CA TYR A 37 8.09 10.76 3.90
C TYR A 37 8.87 9.57 3.35
N PHE A 38 8.99 9.47 2.02
CA PHE A 38 9.72 8.38 1.36
C PHE A 38 11.03 8.88 0.77
N GLY A 39 12.14 8.66 1.50
CA GLY A 39 13.48 8.97 0.98
C GLY A 39 13.94 8.14 -0.24
N ARG A 40 13.18 7.11 -0.65
CA ARG A 40 13.49 6.30 -1.86
C ARG A 40 12.47 6.57 -2.95
N GLU A 41 12.96 6.82 -4.16
CA GLU A 41 12.14 7.03 -5.35
C GLU A 41 11.24 5.84 -5.69
N THR A 42 11.74 4.61 -5.55
CA THR A 42 10.95 3.40 -5.80
C THR A 42 9.69 3.32 -4.94
N SER A 43 9.72 3.80 -3.70
CA SER A 43 8.54 3.86 -2.83
C SER A 43 7.53 4.91 -3.30
N ARG A 44 8.01 6.04 -3.83
CA ARG A 44 7.17 7.10 -4.41
C ARG A 44 6.45 6.60 -5.66
N MET A 45 7.19 5.94 -6.57
CA MET A 45 6.63 5.32 -7.77
C MET A 45 5.53 4.31 -7.43
N VAL A 46 5.77 3.43 -6.45
CA VAL A 46 4.77 2.42 -6.03
C VAL A 46 3.45 3.05 -5.56
N VAL A 47 3.51 4.22 -4.92
CA VAL A 47 2.31 4.94 -4.47
C VAL A 47 1.56 5.56 -5.64
N ARG A 48 2.27 6.05 -6.66
CA ARG A 48 1.71 6.71 -7.86
C ARG A 48 1.15 5.74 -8.90
N GLN A 49 1.67 4.51 -8.99
CA GLN A 49 1.23 3.47 -9.92
C GLN A 49 -0.30 3.37 -10.20
N PRO A 50 -1.19 3.29 -9.20
CA PRO A 50 -2.63 3.18 -9.44
C PRO A 50 -3.25 4.47 -9.98
N LEU A 51 -2.66 5.63 -9.69
CA LEU A 51 -3.12 6.93 -10.21
C LEU A 51 -2.64 7.17 -11.64
N GLU A 52 -1.42 6.72 -11.95
CA GLU A 52 -0.85 6.75 -13.30
C GLU A 52 -1.65 5.87 -14.25
N LEU A 53 -2.02 4.66 -13.81
CA LEU A 53 -2.80 3.73 -14.61
C LEU A 53 -4.17 4.29 -15.02
N VAL A 54 -4.79 5.07 -14.14
CA VAL A 54 -6.13 5.66 -14.37
C VAL A 54 -6.05 7.11 -14.87
N GLU A 55 -4.85 7.65 -15.09
CA GLU A 55 -4.63 9.04 -15.54
C GLU A 55 -5.36 10.08 -14.65
N MET A 56 -5.33 9.84 -13.33
CA MET A 56 -5.98 10.66 -12.30
C MET A 56 -5.00 11.36 -11.36
N LEU A 57 -3.72 11.41 -11.71
CA LEU A 57 -2.65 11.94 -10.86
C LEU A 57 -2.92 13.39 -10.41
N ASP A 58 -3.39 14.24 -11.31
CA ASP A 58 -3.65 15.67 -11.05
C ASP A 58 -5.12 15.98 -10.72
N LYS A 59 -5.96 14.96 -10.61
CA LYS A 59 -7.43 15.10 -10.44
C LYS A 59 -7.90 14.83 -9.01
N VAL A 60 -7.05 14.23 -8.17
CA VAL A 60 -7.43 13.81 -6.81
C VAL A 60 -6.41 14.25 -5.76
N ASP A 61 -6.93 14.75 -4.65
CA ASP A 61 -6.16 15.00 -3.44
C ASP A 61 -6.27 13.81 -2.49
N LEU A 62 -5.11 13.38 -1.98
CA LEU A 62 -4.98 12.24 -1.09
C LEU A 62 -4.43 12.66 0.27
N LYS A 63 -5.22 12.41 1.31
CA LYS A 63 -4.80 12.52 2.70
C LYS A 63 -4.67 11.13 3.30
N ILE A 64 -3.44 10.73 3.61
CA ILE A 64 -3.12 9.35 3.97
C ILE A 64 -2.55 9.33 5.39
N THR A 65 -3.08 8.42 6.22
CA THR A 65 -2.54 8.12 7.55
C THR A 65 -2.03 6.68 7.56
N VAL A 66 -0.74 6.49 7.88
CA VAL A 66 -0.13 5.15 7.87
C VAL A 66 0.58 4.86 9.18
N ARG A 67 0.41 3.64 9.69
CA ARG A 67 1.10 3.13 10.87
C ARG A 67 1.56 1.68 10.69
N GLY A 68 2.64 1.33 11.39
CA GLY A 68 3.17 -0.04 11.45
C GLY A 68 4.08 -0.44 10.28
N GLY A 69 4.84 -1.52 10.49
CA GLY A 69 5.79 -2.08 9.53
C GLY A 69 6.97 -1.15 9.23
N GLY A 70 7.32 -1.01 7.96
CA GLY A 70 8.39 -0.11 7.50
C GLY A 70 8.14 0.37 6.07
N ASN A 71 9.00 1.23 5.52
CA ASN A 71 8.73 2.05 4.32
C ASN A 71 8.17 1.25 3.13
N ASN A 72 8.78 0.11 2.78
CA ASN A 72 8.30 -0.73 1.67
C ASN A 72 6.94 -1.41 1.96
N GLY A 73 6.69 -1.78 3.22
CA GLY A 73 5.40 -2.33 3.64
C GLY A 73 4.32 -1.25 3.57
N GLN A 74 4.65 -0.05 4.03
CA GLN A 74 3.78 1.13 4.03
C GLN A 74 3.43 1.57 2.60
N ALA A 75 4.41 1.74 1.71
CA ALA A 75 4.15 2.11 0.31
C ALA A 75 3.18 1.12 -0.38
N GLY A 76 3.38 -0.18 -0.18
CA GLY A 76 2.45 -1.19 -0.73
C GLY A 76 1.07 -1.18 -0.07
N ALA A 77 0.98 -0.86 1.22
CA ALA A 77 -0.31 -0.68 1.91
C ALA A 77 -1.06 0.56 1.38
N ILE A 78 -0.36 1.67 1.15
CA ILE A 78 -0.91 2.89 0.56
C ILE A 78 -1.43 2.60 -0.84
N ARG A 79 -0.62 1.98 -1.70
CA ARG A 79 -1.02 1.60 -3.06
C ARG A 79 -2.34 0.83 -3.09
N HIS A 80 -2.45 -0.16 -2.21
CA HIS A 80 -3.66 -0.97 -2.08
C HIS A 80 -4.86 -0.16 -1.54
N GLY A 81 -4.63 0.80 -0.64
CA GLY A 81 -5.65 1.72 -0.15
C GLY A 81 -6.15 2.68 -1.23
N ILE A 82 -5.25 3.30 -2.01
CA ILE A 82 -5.59 4.19 -3.12
C ILE A 82 -6.44 3.43 -4.16
N SER A 83 -6.02 2.22 -4.52
CA SER A 83 -6.76 1.41 -5.50
C SER A 83 -8.19 1.09 -5.05
N ARG A 84 -8.42 0.93 -3.74
CA ARG A 84 -9.77 0.73 -3.19
C ARG A 84 -10.58 2.03 -3.18
N ALA A 85 -9.96 3.17 -2.87
CA ALA A 85 -10.61 4.47 -2.93
C ALA A 85 -11.03 4.83 -4.37
N LEU A 86 -10.20 4.49 -5.36
CA LEU A 86 -10.53 4.69 -6.78
C LEU A 86 -11.72 3.84 -7.23
N VAL A 87 -11.83 2.60 -6.75
CA VAL A 87 -13.01 1.75 -7.04
C VAL A 87 -14.28 2.29 -6.39
N GLU A 88 -14.19 2.86 -5.18
CA GLU A 88 -15.35 3.53 -4.55
C GLU A 88 -15.75 4.81 -5.28
N TYR A 89 -14.81 5.48 -5.96
CA TYR A 89 -15.09 6.66 -6.78
C TYR A 89 -15.75 6.30 -8.10
N ASP A 90 -15.21 5.30 -8.80
CA ASP A 90 -15.77 4.78 -10.04
C ASP A 90 -15.55 3.26 -10.14
N ASP A 91 -16.66 2.52 -10.11
CA ASP A 91 -16.66 1.06 -10.18
C ASP A 91 -16.18 0.53 -11.54
N ALA A 92 -16.21 1.34 -12.62
CA ALA A 92 -15.72 0.95 -13.94
C ALA A 92 -14.21 0.68 -13.94
N LEU A 93 -13.45 1.42 -13.12
CA LEU A 93 -11.99 1.31 -13.00
C LEU A 93 -11.53 -0.03 -12.40
N LYS A 94 -12.45 -0.75 -11.75
CA LYS A 94 -12.16 -2.00 -11.04
C LYS A 94 -11.60 -3.08 -11.96
N ALA A 95 -12.08 -3.17 -13.20
CA ALA A 95 -11.62 -4.18 -14.15
C ALA A 95 -10.14 -3.99 -14.50
N GLU A 96 -9.75 -2.74 -14.76
CA GLU A 96 -8.38 -2.38 -15.12
C GLU A 96 -7.42 -2.52 -13.92
N LEU A 97 -7.81 -2.00 -12.76
CA LEU A 97 -7.05 -2.11 -11.52
C LEU A 97 -6.88 -3.56 -11.05
N ARG A 98 -7.86 -4.43 -11.34
CA ARG A 98 -7.77 -5.88 -11.09
C ARG A 98 -6.80 -6.55 -12.04
N LYS A 99 -6.83 -6.20 -13.33
CA LYS A 99 -5.90 -6.74 -14.35
C LYS A 99 -4.45 -6.38 -14.02
N ALA A 100 -4.21 -5.18 -13.51
CA ALA A 100 -2.90 -4.74 -13.02
C ALA A 100 -2.50 -5.32 -11.65
N GLY A 101 -3.43 -6.01 -10.95
CA GLY A 101 -3.16 -6.67 -9.68
C GLY A 101 -3.08 -5.75 -8.46
N PHE A 102 -3.62 -4.53 -8.51
CA PHE A 102 -3.54 -3.58 -7.40
C PHE A 102 -4.64 -3.76 -6.33
N ILE A 103 -5.75 -4.39 -6.70
CA ILE A 103 -6.87 -4.69 -5.80
C ILE A 103 -6.56 -5.87 -4.86
N THR A 104 -5.71 -6.80 -5.26
CA THR A 104 -5.46 -7.99 -4.45
C THR A 104 -4.51 -7.66 -3.30
N ARG A 105 -4.92 -8.00 -2.08
CA ARG A 105 -4.06 -7.84 -0.90
C ARG A 105 -2.91 -8.84 -0.95
N ASP A 106 -1.68 -8.37 -0.77
CA ASP A 106 -0.52 -9.24 -0.54
C ASP A 106 -0.65 -9.94 0.82
N ALA A 107 -1.11 -11.20 0.80
CA ALA A 107 -1.38 -12.01 1.98
C ALA A 107 -0.12 -12.54 2.67
N ARG A 108 1.08 -12.35 2.08
CA ARG A 108 2.32 -12.88 2.64
C ARG A 108 2.64 -12.22 3.98
N ALA A 109 2.88 -13.06 4.98
CA ALA A 109 3.37 -12.68 6.29
C ALA A 109 4.69 -13.41 6.59
N VAL A 110 5.45 -12.91 7.56
CA VAL A 110 6.65 -13.61 8.02
C VAL A 110 6.21 -14.85 8.77
N GLU A 111 6.62 -16.03 8.30
CA GLU A 111 6.36 -17.29 8.99
C GLU A 111 7.04 -17.27 10.36
N ARG A 112 6.32 -17.70 11.40
CA ARG A 112 6.85 -17.71 12.77
C ARG A 112 8.07 -18.64 12.87
N LYS A 113 8.97 -18.35 13.80
CA LYS A 113 10.06 -19.28 14.16
C LYS A 113 9.46 -20.53 14.82
N LYS A 114 9.70 -21.70 14.23
CA LYS A 114 9.33 -23.01 14.82
C LYS A 114 10.35 -23.41 15.88
N ILE A 115 9.89 -24.11 16.91
CA ILE A 115 10.75 -24.62 17.99
C ILE A 115 11.75 -25.62 17.39
N GLY A 116 13.00 -25.59 17.87
CA GLY A 116 14.09 -26.44 17.35
C GLY A 116 14.71 -25.97 16.02
N LEU A 117 14.22 -24.90 15.40
CA LEU A 117 14.82 -24.30 14.19
C LEU A 117 15.51 -22.97 14.51
N HIS A 118 16.56 -22.63 13.76
CA HIS A 118 17.25 -21.33 13.91
C HIS A 118 16.40 -20.16 13.38
N LYS A 119 15.60 -20.39 12.33
CA LYS A 119 14.62 -19.45 11.74
C LYS A 119 13.38 -20.22 11.29
N ALA A 120 12.44 -19.60 10.58
CA ALA A 120 11.19 -20.23 10.13
C ALA A 120 11.36 -21.64 9.52
N ARG A 121 12.40 -21.86 8.70
CA ARG A 121 12.69 -23.15 8.05
C ARG A 121 14.15 -23.60 8.14
N LYS A 122 15.02 -22.82 8.78
CA LYS A 122 16.47 -23.14 8.87
C LYS A 122 16.69 -24.18 9.96
N ARG A 123 16.92 -25.43 9.55
CA ARG A 123 17.26 -26.55 10.43
C ARG A 123 18.72 -26.44 10.91
N PRO A 124 19.03 -26.83 12.15
CA PRO A 124 20.41 -27.12 12.53
C PRO A 124 20.96 -28.28 11.70
N GLN A 125 22.28 -28.37 11.58
CA GLN A 125 22.92 -29.52 10.97
C GLN A 125 22.74 -30.75 11.87
N PHE A 126 22.30 -31.87 11.30
CA PHE A 126 22.12 -33.13 12.02
C PHE A 126 23.27 -34.09 11.69
N SER A 127 23.91 -34.68 12.71
CA SER A 127 24.86 -35.78 12.55
C SER A 127 24.19 -37.09 12.95
N LYS A 128 24.33 -38.12 12.09
CA LYS A 128 23.81 -39.48 12.32
C LYS A 128 24.84 -40.43 12.97
N ARG A 129 26.09 -39.97 13.09
CA ARG A 129 27.21 -40.76 13.62
C ARG A 129 27.18 -40.79 15.13
#